data_AF-A0A814RQ71-F1
#
_entry.id   AF-A0A814RQ71-F1
#
_cell.length_a   1.000
_cell.length_b   1.000
_cell.length_c   1.000
_cell.angle_alpha   90.00
_cell.angle_beta   90.00
_cell.angle_gamma   90.00
#
_symmetry.space_group_name_H-M   'P 1'
#
loop_
_entity.id
_entity.type
_entity.pdbx_description
1 polymer ?
#
loop_
_entity_poly.entity_id
_entity_poly.type
_entity_poly.pdbx_seq_one_letter_code
_entity_poly.pdbx_strand_id
1 'polypeptide(L)'
;MNRISRSIVVLSSVATSFGLYKYVTSKAKNEKFQPIRSVSDHPTSIVIGTGIIGLTSAYYLAKSGHKVICIEKREDVALETSYKNGALICPSLLTPWANSDVPKKYFKSIFSWSSSTPTSTKIWPSTFFSMKFYRWMYEYLKNCTTKAQVRNAANLLTLSMYSRQCLDDILKENAISFSRHTTGSLQLAVDPVIFEQLVEESKHIDDIQVFSSPEEVTKHEPILISVKNRIYGGVFSSSDTNGNIYEFCCELKRILIEKYNVQFVFNEEIQDFIVSTTVQSHTGHQQRHVSGVITTNNTKFENADNIILANGNYVMPLTEKLSIYIPVYPVKGYTVEIKTAPNIPLPKVNLVDDVNKLYISALKPTAQQGIVRVSGLAEFAGWKDIGVLSEPDRAQYLYEQTIAWLPHIASYEKVFHSCSRPVSADDVPLIGRCSNFDNLFINCGHGSKGWTLAFGSAALLADTINQKTDNTDRDSLISERYSPNRFQ
;
A
#
# COMPACT_ATOMS: atom_id res chain seq x y z
N MET A 1 40.02 19.57 18.35
CA MET A 1 40.36 19.06 17.01
C MET A 1 39.68 17.72 16.64
N ASN A 2 38.49 17.39 17.16
CA ASN A 2 37.75 16.16 16.80
C ASN A 2 36.25 16.43 16.58
N ARG A 3 35.89 17.35 15.69
CA ARG A 3 34.50 17.62 15.28
C ARG A 3 34.26 17.66 13.76
N ILE A 4 35.27 17.37 12.94
CA ILE A 4 35.21 17.55 11.48
C ILE A 4 34.96 16.24 10.71
N SER A 5 35.08 15.06 11.34
CA SER A 5 34.97 13.77 10.65
C SER A 5 33.55 13.18 10.51
N ARG A 6 32.52 13.74 11.18
CA ARG A 6 31.13 13.26 11.04
C ARG A 6 30.34 13.92 9.91
N SER A 7 30.73 15.11 9.44
CA SER A 7 30.01 15.83 8.38
C SER A 7 30.31 15.30 6.97
N ILE A 8 31.48 14.68 6.76
CA ILE A 8 31.95 14.24 5.43
C ILE A 8 31.29 12.91 4.99
N VAL A 9 30.89 12.05 5.93
CA VAL A 9 30.19 10.79 5.62
C VAL A 9 28.70 11.01 5.30
N VAL A 10 28.10 12.10 5.79
CA VAL A 10 26.71 12.47 5.51
C VAL A 10 26.58 13.21 4.18
N LEU A 11 27.53 14.10 3.85
CA LEU A 11 27.52 14.84 2.58
C LEU A 11 27.69 13.93 1.35
N SER A 12 28.41 12.81 1.45
CA SER A 12 28.57 11.86 0.34
C SER A 12 27.33 11.02 0.06
N SER A 13 26.52 10.68 1.08
CA SER A 13 25.23 9.99 0.87
C SER A 13 24.14 10.94 0.35
N VAL A 14 24.20 12.22 0.74
CA VAL A 14 23.26 13.27 0.30
C VAL A 14 23.50 13.64 -1.17
N ALA A 15 24.75 13.84 -1.60
CA ALA A 15 25.06 14.13 -3.01
C ALA A 15 24.68 12.98 -3.97
N THR A 16 24.82 11.73 -3.51
CA THR A 16 24.40 10.54 -4.27
C THR A 16 22.88 10.41 -4.37
N SER A 17 22.14 10.97 -3.39
CA SER A 17 20.67 10.99 -3.36
C SER A 17 20.08 12.11 -4.26
N PHE A 18 20.79 13.22 -4.45
CA PHE A 18 20.31 14.35 -5.27
C PHE A 18 20.20 14.04 -6.77
N GLY A 19 21.22 13.45 -7.38
CA GLY A 19 21.15 13.01 -8.79
C GLY A 19 20.09 11.92 -9.02
N LEU A 20 19.76 11.23 -7.93
CA LEU A 20 18.85 10.10 -7.85
C LEU A 20 17.40 10.51 -7.96
N TYR A 21 16.94 11.44 -7.12
CA TYR A 21 15.55 11.87 -7.10
C TYR A 21 15.17 12.71 -8.33
N LYS A 22 16.11 13.50 -8.89
CA LYS A 22 15.91 14.15 -10.21
C LYS A 22 15.64 13.15 -11.32
N TYR A 23 16.36 12.04 -11.33
CA TYR A 23 16.19 10.98 -12.33
C TYR A 23 14.84 10.27 -12.16
N VAL A 24 14.46 9.93 -10.92
CA VAL A 24 13.18 9.30 -10.56
C VAL A 24 11.99 10.10 -11.09
N THR A 25 11.97 11.40 -10.79
CA THR A 25 10.84 12.28 -11.09
C THR A 25 10.75 12.66 -12.57
N SER A 26 11.89 12.92 -13.22
CA SER A 26 11.96 13.11 -14.68
C SER A 26 11.44 11.88 -15.44
N LYS A 27 11.79 10.67 -14.98
CA LYS A 27 11.32 9.43 -15.58
C LYS A 27 9.82 9.22 -15.38
N ALA A 28 9.29 9.50 -14.19
CA ALA A 28 7.88 9.32 -13.88
C ALA A 28 6.96 10.29 -14.66
N LYS A 29 7.34 11.57 -14.79
CA LYS A 29 6.48 12.60 -15.43
C LYS A 29 6.27 12.43 -16.94
N ASN A 30 7.14 11.68 -17.62
CA ASN A 30 7.07 11.50 -19.07
C ASN A 30 6.26 10.27 -19.50
N GLU A 31 5.76 9.47 -18.55
CA GLU A 31 5.05 8.22 -18.82
C GLU A 31 3.53 8.44 -18.82
N LYS A 32 2.87 8.00 -19.89
CA LYS A 32 1.41 8.11 -20.06
C LYS A 32 0.79 6.73 -20.04
N PHE A 33 -0.17 6.51 -19.13
CA PHE A 33 -1.06 5.36 -19.18
C PHE A 33 -2.16 5.60 -20.21
N GLN A 34 -2.55 4.55 -20.92
CA GLN A 34 -3.64 4.61 -21.90
C GLN A 34 -4.99 4.47 -21.18
N PRO A 35 -6.09 4.97 -21.78
CA PRO A 35 -7.43 4.72 -21.26
C PRO A 35 -7.82 3.25 -21.40
N ILE A 36 -8.66 2.79 -20.48
CA ILE A 36 -9.14 1.41 -20.44
C ILE A 36 -10.02 1.10 -21.65
N ARG A 37 -9.66 0.01 -22.35
CA ARG A 37 -10.41 -0.48 -23.52
C ARG A 37 -11.64 -1.26 -23.09
N SER A 38 -12.76 -1.06 -23.77
CA SER A 38 -13.96 -1.89 -23.62
C SER A 38 -13.80 -3.22 -24.35
N VAL A 39 -14.43 -4.28 -23.85
CA VAL A 39 -14.46 -5.60 -24.49
C VAL A 39 -15.84 -5.90 -25.12
N SER A 40 -15.87 -6.61 -26.25
CA SER A 40 -17.11 -6.98 -26.97
C SER A 40 -17.80 -8.24 -26.42
N ASP A 41 -17.01 -9.21 -25.94
CA ASP A 41 -17.49 -10.58 -25.69
C ASP A 41 -17.93 -10.83 -24.23
N HIS A 42 -17.96 -9.77 -23.41
CA HIS A 42 -18.36 -9.81 -21.99
C HIS A 42 -17.79 -11.01 -21.19
N PRO A 43 -16.46 -11.20 -21.17
CA PRO A 43 -15.80 -12.34 -20.52
C PRO A 43 -16.07 -12.38 -19.01
N THR A 44 -16.12 -13.60 -18.46
CA THR A 44 -16.33 -13.86 -17.05
C THR A 44 -15.03 -13.74 -16.28
N SER A 45 -14.97 -12.84 -15.31
CA SER A 45 -13.79 -12.60 -14.48
C SER A 45 -14.09 -12.84 -13.01
N ILE A 46 -13.35 -13.78 -12.41
CA ILE A 46 -13.43 -14.06 -10.97
C ILE A 46 -12.35 -13.26 -10.27
N VAL A 47 -12.74 -12.40 -9.33
CA VAL A 47 -11.85 -11.64 -8.45
C VAL A 47 -11.86 -12.26 -7.06
N ILE A 48 -10.71 -12.73 -6.60
CA ILE A 48 -10.55 -13.40 -5.31
C ILE A 48 -10.01 -12.39 -4.29
N GLY A 49 -10.81 -12.09 -3.28
CA GLY A 49 -10.56 -11.08 -2.25
C GLY A 49 -11.22 -9.74 -2.58
N THR A 50 -11.88 -9.13 -1.59
CA THR A 50 -12.66 -7.88 -1.71
C THR A 50 -12.16 -6.78 -0.78
N GLY A 51 -10.84 -6.74 -0.56
CA GLY A 51 -10.18 -5.53 -0.09
C GLY A 51 -10.22 -4.42 -1.16
N ILE A 52 -9.63 -3.26 -0.87
CA ILE A 52 -9.59 -2.12 -1.80
C ILE A 52 -9.03 -2.49 -3.17
N ILE A 53 -8.03 -3.37 -3.22
CA ILE A 53 -7.41 -3.83 -4.47
C ILE A 53 -8.38 -4.69 -5.29
N GLY A 54 -9.10 -5.60 -4.64
CA GLY A 54 -10.08 -6.46 -5.29
C GLY A 54 -11.29 -5.68 -5.81
N LEU A 55 -11.84 -4.79 -4.99
CA LEU A 55 -12.98 -3.96 -5.38
C LEU A 55 -12.65 -3.01 -6.53
N THR A 56 -11.48 -2.37 -6.51
CA THR A 56 -11.05 -1.52 -7.62
C THR A 56 -10.78 -2.34 -8.89
N SER A 57 -10.23 -3.55 -8.77
CA SER A 57 -10.07 -4.47 -9.92
C SER A 57 -11.41 -4.87 -10.51
N ALA A 58 -12.38 -5.23 -9.67
CA ALA A 58 -13.74 -5.54 -10.07
C ALA A 58 -14.41 -4.34 -10.76
N TYR A 59 -14.21 -3.13 -10.24
CA TYR A 59 -14.74 -1.90 -10.85
C TYR A 59 -14.22 -1.69 -12.27
N TYR A 60 -12.90 -1.75 -12.48
CA TYR A 60 -12.35 -1.48 -13.80
C TYR A 60 -12.66 -2.58 -14.81
N LEU A 61 -12.73 -3.84 -14.38
CA LEU A 61 -13.17 -4.96 -15.23
C LEU A 61 -14.65 -4.86 -15.59
N ALA A 62 -15.51 -4.55 -14.62
CA ALA A 62 -16.93 -4.41 -14.89
C ALA A 62 -17.21 -3.18 -15.77
N LYS A 63 -16.49 -2.07 -15.54
CA LYS A 63 -16.54 -0.87 -16.38
C LYS A 63 -16.06 -1.15 -17.82
N SER A 64 -15.10 -2.05 -18.02
CA SER A 64 -14.70 -2.47 -19.37
C SER A 64 -15.65 -3.45 -20.03
N GLY A 65 -16.66 -3.97 -19.30
CA GLY A 65 -17.72 -4.83 -19.84
C GLY A 65 -17.66 -6.29 -19.38
N HIS A 66 -16.81 -6.65 -18.42
CA HIS A 66 -16.70 -8.04 -17.94
C HIS A 66 -17.90 -8.43 -17.07
N LYS A 67 -18.27 -9.70 -17.09
CA LYS A 67 -19.14 -10.29 -16.06
C LYS A 67 -18.28 -10.62 -14.85
N VAL A 68 -18.42 -9.88 -13.76
CA VAL A 68 -17.51 -10.00 -12.61
C VAL A 68 -18.18 -10.73 -11.45
N ILE A 69 -17.48 -11.71 -10.90
CA ILE A 69 -17.82 -12.41 -9.67
C ILE A 69 -16.71 -12.16 -8.66
N CYS A 70 -17.04 -11.55 -7.53
CA CYS A 70 -16.14 -11.34 -6.41
C CYS A 70 -16.36 -12.42 -5.36
N ILE A 71 -15.29 -13.14 -4.97
CA ILE A 71 -15.32 -14.16 -3.93
C ILE A 71 -14.51 -13.69 -2.73
N GLU A 72 -15.12 -13.70 -1.55
CA GLU A 72 -14.56 -13.21 -0.28
C GLU A 72 -14.78 -14.23 0.83
N LYS A 73 -13.74 -14.45 1.64
CA LYS A 73 -13.79 -15.39 2.77
C LYS A 73 -14.49 -14.79 4.00
N ARG A 74 -14.52 -13.46 4.10
CA ARG A 74 -15.23 -12.73 5.17
C ARG A 74 -16.70 -12.51 4.82
N GLU A 75 -17.45 -12.07 5.81
CA GLU A 75 -18.88 -11.80 5.75
C GLU A 75 -19.23 -10.52 4.96
N ASP A 76 -18.26 -9.61 4.79
CA ASP A 76 -18.39 -8.41 3.99
C ASP A 76 -17.02 -7.95 3.44
N VAL A 77 -17.05 -6.91 2.62
CA VAL A 77 -15.89 -6.32 1.96
C VAL A 77 -14.97 -5.58 2.93
N ALA A 78 -13.69 -5.53 2.57
CA ALA A 78 -12.69 -4.72 3.26
C ALA A 78 -12.52 -5.00 4.77
N LEU A 79 -12.85 -6.20 5.26
CA LEU A 79 -12.77 -6.55 6.69
C LEU A 79 -11.38 -7.01 7.18
N GLU A 80 -10.36 -7.07 6.31
CA GLU A 80 -8.98 -7.39 6.69
C GLU A 80 -8.05 -6.17 6.60
N THR A 81 -7.00 -6.22 5.77
CA THR A 81 -5.99 -5.16 5.68
C THR A 81 -6.59 -3.79 5.34
N SER A 82 -7.69 -3.79 4.60
CA SER A 82 -8.40 -2.57 4.20
C SER A 82 -9.26 -1.96 5.32
N TYR A 83 -9.59 -2.69 6.40
CA TYR A 83 -10.60 -2.23 7.37
C TYR A 83 -10.16 -0.98 8.14
N LYS A 84 -8.97 -1.05 8.74
CA LYS A 84 -8.39 0.00 9.59
C LYS A 84 -6.95 0.29 9.21
N ASN A 85 -6.72 0.57 7.92
CA ASN A 85 -5.44 1.11 7.47
C ASN A 85 -5.21 2.52 8.06
N GLY A 86 -4.04 3.12 7.84
CA GLY A 86 -3.70 4.45 8.36
C GLY A 86 -4.56 5.62 7.85
N ALA A 87 -5.52 5.38 6.95
CA ALA A 87 -6.36 6.36 6.29
C ALA A 87 -5.66 7.32 5.31
N LEU A 88 -4.34 7.21 5.11
CA LEU A 88 -3.56 8.09 4.25
C LEU A 88 -3.62 7.69 2.76
N ILE A 89 -3.72 8.69 1.89
CA ILE A 89 -3.52 8.59 0.43
C ILE A 89 -2.44 9.62 0.09
N CYS A 90 -1.19 9.19 0.11
CA CYS A 90 -0.03 10.10 0.05
C CYS A 90 0.95 9.71 -1.06
N PRO A 91 0.76 10.25 -2.29
CA PRO A 91 1.77 10.15 -3.34
C PRO A 91 3.11 10.76 -2.96
N SER A 92 3.14 11.73 -2.03
CA SER A 92 4.39 12.35 -1.59
C SER A 92 5.27 11.44 -0.69
N LEU A 93 4.70 10.36 -0.13
CA LEU A 93 5.35 9.47 0.85
C LEU A 93 5.60 8.06 0.30
N LEU A 94 6.28 7.95 -0.84
CA LEU A 94 6.43 6.68 -1.58
C LEU A 94 7.79 6.02 -1.49
N THR A 95 8.65 6.46 -0.57
CA THR A 95 9.97 5.85 -0.40
C THR A 95 9.85 4.33 -0.17
N PRO A 96 10.54 3.51 -0.98
CA PRO A 96 10.53 2.07 -0.82
C PRO A 96 11.04 1.66 0.57
N TRP A 97 10.36 0.69 1.18
CA TRP A 97 10.82 0.07 2.41
C TRP A 97 12.14 -0.68 2.20
N ALA A 98 12.31 -1.31 1.03
CA ALA A 98 13.58 -1.89 0.59
C ALA A 98 14.52 -0.78 0.10
N ASN A 99 15.42 -0.32 0.97
CA ASN A 99 16.39 0.74 0.66
C ASN A 99 17.79 0.38 1.17
N SER A 100 18.79 1.14 0.73
CA SER A 100 20.21 0.84 1.01
C SER A 100 20.61 0.97 2.50
N ASP A 101 19.80 1.65 3.31
CA ASP A 101 20.06 1.80 4.75
C ASP A 101 19.57 0.63 5.59
N VAL A 102 18.60 -0.14 5.07
CA VAL A 102 17.96 -1.26 5.74
C VAL A 102 18.97 -2.22 6.34
N PRO A 103 19.92 -2.83 5.59
CA PRO A 103 20.83 -3.80 6.17
C PRO A 103 21.57 -3.26 7.41
N LYS A 104 22.10 -2.03 7.32
CA LYS A 104 22.80 -1.36 8.43
C LYS A 104 21.89 -1.11 9.63
N LYS A 105 20.64 -0.71 9.40
CA LYS A 105 19.63 -0.46 10.46
C LYS A 105 19.19 -1.75 11.14
N TYR A 106 18.95 -2.82 10.38
CA TYR A 106 18.55 -4.14 10.92
C TYR A 106 19.68 -4.79 11.72
N PHE A 107 20.93 -4.75 11.24
CA PHE A 107 22.07 -5.25 12.01
C PHE A 107 22.16 -4.55 13.38
N LYS A 108 22.01 -3.23 13.44
CA LYS A 108 21.99 -2.50 14.72
C LYS A 108 20.78 -2.85 15.59
N SER A 109 19.60 -3.02 14.99
CA SER A 109 18.35 -3.32 15.71
C SER A 109 18.34 -4.72 16.36
N ILE A 110 19.05 -5.69 15.77
CA ILE A 110 19.19 -7.04 16.34
C ILE A 110 19.97 -7.00 17.67
N PHE A 111 20.97 -6.12 17.79
CA PHE A 111 21.76 -5.94 19.02
C PHE A 111 21.08 -5.06 20.07
N SER A 112 20.01 -4.32 19.70
CA SER A 112 19.26 -3.45 20.63
C SER A 112 17.99 -4.10 21.20
N TRP A 113 17.85 -5.42 21.08
CA TRP A 113 16.71 -6.22 21.58
C TRP A 113 16.42 -6.01 23.08
N SER A 114 17.38 -5.48 23.85
CA SER A 114 17.30 -5.23 25.29
C SER A 114 16.86 -3.81 25.69
N SER A 115 16.45 -2.95 24.75
CA SER A 115 16.05 -1.57 25.06
C SER A 115 14.57 -1.46 25.42
N SER A 116 14.25 -0.68 26.46
CA SER A 116 12.91 -0.50 27.02
C SER A 116 11.94 0.27 26.12
N THR A 117 12.43 0.87 25.02
CA THR A 117 11.63 1.54 23.99
C THR A 117 11.39 0.60 22.81
N PRO A 118 10.13 0.36 22.40
CA PRO A 118 9.85 -0.47 21.24
C PRO A 118 10.58 0.03 20.01
N THR A 119 11.43 -0.81 19.41
CA THR A 119 12.03 -0.50 18.11
C THR A 119 10.93 -0.38 17.05
N SER A 120 11.12 0.50 16.07
CA SER A 120 10.17 0.68 14.96
C SER A 120 9.89 -0.63 14.21
N THR A 121 10.83 -1.59 14.28
CA THR A 121 10.73 -2.91 13.66
C THR A 121 11.01 -4.03 14.67
N LYS A 122 10.17 -5.07 14.68
CA LYS A 122 10.35 -6.32 15.45
C LYS A 122 10.29 -7.52 14.51
N ILE A 123 11.19 -8.50 14.67
CA ILE A 123 11.16 -9.78 13.95
C ILE A 123 11.02 -10.89 14.98
N TRP A 124 9.98 -11.70 14.91
CA TRP A 124 9.75 -12.76 15.90
C TRP A 124 10.71 -13.95 15.68
N PRO A 125 11.21 -14.59 16.74
CA PRO A 125 12.04 -15.79 16.60
C PRO A 125 11.36 -16.88 15.75
N SER A 126 10.04 -17.00 15.85
CA SER A 126 9.21 -17.93 15.07
C SER A 126 9.37 -17.77 13.55
N THR A 127 9.66 -16.55 13.05
CA THR A 127 9.81 -16.33 11.60
C THR A 127 11.09 -16.96 11.06
N PHE A 128 12.12 -17.13 11.88
CA PHE A 128 13.37 -17.78 11.47
C PHE A 128 13.24 -19.30 11.27
N PHE A 129 12.09 -19.90 11.58
CA PHE A 129 11.78 -21.30 11.24
C PHE A 129 10.98 -21.43 9.93
N SER A 130 10.73 -20.34 9.22
CA SER A 130 9.94 -20.34 7.98
C SER A 130 10.85 -20.19 6.75
N MET A 131 10.91 -21.22 5.90
CA MET A 131 11.60 -21.14 4.60
C MET A 131 11.04 -20.03 3.72
N LYS A 132 9.73 -19.74 3.84
CA LYS A 132 9.05 -18.65 3.12
C LYS A 132 9.60 -17.29 3.51
N PHE A 133 9.89 -17.08 4.80
CA PHE A 133 10.53 -15.86 5.28
C PHE A 133 11.93 -15.68 4.69
N TYR A 134 12.75 -16.74 4.65
CA TYR A 134 14.10 -16.65 4.07
C TYR A 134 14.08 -16.35 2.58
N ARG A 135 13.20 -17.00 1.80
CA ARG A 135 13.08 -16.71 0.37
C ARG A 135 12.65 -15.26 0.12
N TRP A 136 11.66 -14.77 0.86
CA TRP A 136 11.24 -13.37 0.77
C TRP A 136 12.37 -12.42 1.20
N MET A 137 13.03 -12.70 2.33
CA MET A 137 14.12 -11.89 2.87
C MET A 137 15.30 -11.80 1.90
N TYR A 138 15.65 -12.91 1.24
CA TYR A 138 16.70 -12.93 0.23
C TYR A 138 16.38 -11.99 -0.94
N GLU A 139 15.17 -12.08 -1.50
CA GLU A 139 14.73 -11.16 -2.56
C GLU A 139 14.62 -9.70 -2.06
N TYR A 140 14.23 -9.51 -0.80
CA TYR A 140 14.16 -8.19 -0.19
C TYR A 140 15.54 -7.54 -0.06
N LEU A 141 16.53 -8.30 0.42
CA LEU A 141 17.91 -7.84 0.56
C LEU A 141 18.56 -7.54 -0.79
N LYS A 142 18.27 -8.31 -1.86
CA LYS A 142 18.72 -7.99 -3.23
C LYS A 142 18.23 -6.63 -3.70
N ASN A 143 17.05 -6.21 -3.26
CA ASN A 143 16.46 -4.91 -3.59
C ASN A 143 16.90 -3.78 -2.64
N CYS A 144 17.70 -4.06 -1.61
CA CYS A 144 18.29 -3.06 -0.71
C CYS A 144 19.58 -2.44 -1.28
N THR A 145 19.57 -2.06 -2.56
CA THR A 145 20.69 -1.36 -3.22
C THR A 145 20.24 0.02 -3.69
N THR A 146 21.16 0.98 -3.80
CA THR A 146 20.84 2.33 -4.31
C THR A 146 20.19 2.26 -5.70
N LYS A 147 20.69 1.42 -6.61
CA LYS A 147 20.11 1.26 -7.95
C LYS A 147 18.67 0.73 -7.90
N ALA A 148 18.40 -0.27 -7.06
CA ALA A 148 17.07 -0.85 -6.93
C ALA A 148 16.08 0.11 -6.25
N GLN A 149 16.50 0.78 -5.17
CA GLN A 149 15.71 1.81 -4.48
C GLN A 149 15.18 2.87 -5.44
N VAL A 150 15.97 3.25 -6.43
CA VAL A 150 15.66 4.31 -7.40
C VAL A 150 14.69 3.87 -8.46
N ARG A 151 14.96 2.71 -9.03
CA ARG A 151 14.05 2.06 -9.96
C ARG A 151 12.68 1.87 -9.30
N ASN A 152 12.65 1.38 -8.07
CA ASN A 152 11.42 1.05 -7.35
C ASN A 152 10.69 2.32 -6.91
N ALA A 153 11.39 3.36 -6.43
CA ALA A 153 10.80 4.66 -6.13
C ALA A 153 10.16 5.30 -7.37
N ALA A 154 10.81 5.22 -8.54
CA ALA A 154 10.25 5.70 -9.80
C ALA A 154 8.98 4.96 -10.18
N ASN A 155 8.99 3.63 -10.09
CA ASN A 155 7.80 2.82 -10.38
C ASN A 155 6.63 3.17 -9.42
N LEU A 156 6.90 3.31 -8.11
CA LEU A 156 5.88 3.69 -7.14
C LEU A 156 5.30 5.07 -7.42
N LEU A 157 6.17 6.06 -7.71
CA LEU A 157 5.74 7.42 -8.02
C LEU A 157 4.87 7.45 -9.28
N THR A 158 5.33 6.84 -10.38
CA THR A 158 4.55 6.73 -11.63
C THR A 158 3.17 6.14 -11.38
N LEU A 159 3.11 4.99 -10.69
CA LEU A 159 1.84 4.32 -10.41
C LEU A 159 0.93 5.14 -9.49
N SER A 160 1.49 5.86 -8.52
CA SER A 160 0.72 6.70 -7.61
C SER A 160 0.09 7.90 -8.28
N MET A 161 0.79 8.55 -9.22
CA MET A 161 0.27 9.69 -9.97
C MET A 161 -0.91 9.23 -10.82
N TYR A 162 -0.76 8.09 -11.49
CA TYR A 162 -1.86 7.47 -12.23
C TYR A 162 -3.03 7.07 -11.33
N SER A 163 -2.73 6.47 -10.18
CA SER A 163 -3.74 6.08 -9.20
C SER A 163 -4.51 7.27 -8.62
N ARG A 164 -3.86 8.43 -8.44
CA ARG A 164 -4.53 9.67 -8.03
C ARG A 164 -5.53 10.15 -9.08
N GLN A 165 -5.12 10.18 -10.34
CA GLN A 165 -6.03 10.52 -11.44
C GLN A 165 -7.22 9.57 -11.50
N CYS A 166 -6.96 8.27 -11.41
CA CYS A 166 -7.98 7.23 -11.38
C CYS A 166 -8.97 7.38 -10.21
N LEU A 167 -8.48 7.74 -9.02
CA LEU A 167 -9.33 8.04 -7.87
C LEU A 167 -10.24 9.25 -8.16
N ASP A 168 -9.68 10.36 -8.64
CA ASP A 168 -10.47 11.56 -8.96
C ASP A 168 -11.57 11.26 -9.98
N ASP A 169 -11.28 10.44 -10.99
CA ASP A 169 -12.24 10.02 -12.01
C ASP A 169 -13.36 9.15 -11.41
N ILE A 170 -13.02 8.17 -10.56
CA ILE A 170 -14.00 7.33 -9.85
C ILE A 170 -14.93 8.15 -8.96
N LEU A 171 -14.37 9.13 -8.23
CA LEU A 171 -15.14 10.00 -7.34
C LEU A 171 -16.10 10.88 -8.13
N LYS A 172 -15.66 11.46 -9.25
CA LYS A 172 -16.50 12.30 -10.11
C LYS A 172 -17.59 11.49 -10.80
N GLU A 173 -17.26 10.31 -11.32
CA GLU A 173 -18.19 9.51 -12.13
C GLU A 173 -19.30 8.86 -11.31
N ASN A 174 -19.00 8.45 -10.07
CA ASN A 174 -19.94 7.67 -9.26
C ASN A 174 -20.44 8.41 -8.01
N ALA A 175 -20.04 9.69 -7.84
CA ALA A 175 -20.43 10.53 -6.72
C ALA A 175 -20.24 9.86 -5.33
N ILE A 176 -19.11 9.15 -5.16
CA ILE A 176 -18.81 8.42 -3.92
C ILE A 176 -18.54 9.42 -2.79
N SER A 177 -19.29 9.28 -1.69
CA SER A 177 -19.11 10.06 -0.47
C SER A 177 -18.64 9.15 0.66
N PHE A 178 -17.59 9.57 1.38
CA PHE A 178 -17.00 8.84 2.50
C PHE A 178 -16.29 9.85 3.41
N SER A 179 -16.07 9.47 4.67
CA SER A 179 -15.37 10.30 5.64
C SER A 179 -13.99 10.72 5.13
N ARG A 180 -13.76 12.02 5.06
CA ARG A 180 -12.44 12.61 4.80
C ARG A 180 -12.37 13.97 5.45
N HIS A 181 -11.16 14.44 5.75
CA HIS A 181 -11.00 15.74 6.39
C HIS A 181 -9.75 16.47 5.92
N THR A 182 -8.64 15.76 5.72
CA THR A 182 -7.35 16.41 5.52
C THR A 182 -7.16 16.85 4.08
N THR A 183 -6.49 18.01 3.91
CA THR A 183 -6.24 18.64 2.60
C THR A 183 -4.78 18.55 2.16
N GLY A 184 -4.03 17.58 2.70
CA GLY A 184 -2.62 17.39 2.43
C GLY A 184 -1.89 16.65 3.57
N SER A 185 -0.58 16.54 3.45
CA SER A 185 0.29 15.95 4.49
C SER A 185 1.42 16.89 4.84
N LEU A 186 1.71 17.02 6.13
CA LEU A 186 2.82 17.78 6.69
C LEU A 186 3.80 16.81 7.37
N GLN A 187 5.00 16.73 6.80
CA GLN A 187 6.13 16.03 7.40
C GLN A 187 6.82 16.97 8.39
N LEU A 188 6.92 16.55 9.65
CA LEU A 188 7.45 17.36 10.74
C LEU A 188 8.93 17.04 10.95
N ALA A 189 9.77 18.08 10.97
CA ALA A 189 11.16 17.98 11.38
C ALA A 189 11.29 18.49 12.83
N VAL A 190 11.90 17.68 13.69
CA VAL A 190 12.18 18.05 15.09
C VAL A 190 13.60 18.62 15.28
N ASP A 191 14.48 18.45 14.29
CA ASP A 191 15.86 18.90 14.32
C ASP A 191 16.34 19.33 12.91
N PRO A 192 17.44 20.10 12.79
CA PRO A 192 17.92 20.60 11.51
C PRO A 192 18.36 19.51 10.54
N VAL A 193 18.87 18.38 11.03
CA VAL A 193 19.36 17.28 10.17
C VAL A 193 18.18 16.62 9.47
N ILE A 194 17.09 16.36 10.19
CA ILE A 194 15.85 15.82 9.62
C ILE A 194 15.26 16.84 8.63
N PHE A 195 15.25 18.12 8.98
CA PHE A 195 14.71 19.16 8.11
C PHE A 195 15.45 19.22 6.76
N GLU A 196 16.77 19.22 6.77
CA GLU A 196 17.58 19.19 5.54
C GLU A 196 17.28 17.95 4.69
N GLN A 197 17.10 16.79 5.31
CA GLN A 197 16.72 15.55 4.61
C GLN A 197 15.34 15.67 3.95
N LEU A 198 14.32 16.13 4.68
CA LEU A 198 12.97 16.30 4.15
C LEU A 198 12.94 17.29 2.98
N VAL A 199 13.63 18.43 3.13
CA VAL A 199 13.73 19.43 2.06
C VAL A 199 14.39 18.81 0.84
N GLU A 200 15.48 18.07 1.01
CA GLU A 200 16.20 17.44 -0.09
C GLU A 200 15.34 16.42 -0.85
N GLU A 201 14.65 15.53 -0.14
CA GLU A 201 13.79 14.50 -0.73
C GLU A 201 12.57 15.09 -1.45
N SER A 202 12.09 16.24 -0.98
CA SER A 202 10.89 16.88 -1.51
C SER A 202 11.10 17.77 -2.74
N LYS A 203 12.34 18.17 -3.06
CA LYS A 203 12.69 19.11 -4.16
C LYS A 203 12.17 18.74 -5.56
N HIS A 204 11.72 17.51 -5.74
CA HIS A 204 11.33 16.97 -7.04
C HIS A 204 9.85 16.61 -7.14
N ILE A 205 9.14 16.68 -6.02
CA ILE A 205 7.69 16.49 -5.96
C ILE A 205 7.06 17.85 -6.27
N ASP A 206 6.10 17.86 -7.19
CA ASP A 206 5.32 19.06 -7.48
C ASP A 206 4.40 19.37 -6.28
N ASP A 207 3.99 20.64 -6.13
CA ASP A 207 3.06 21.07 -5.08
C ASP A 207 3.59 20.90 -3.64
N ILE A 208 4.91 21.04 -3.45
CA ILE A 208 5.56 21.07 -2.14
C ILE A 208 5.76 22.50 -1.64
N GLN A 209 5.44 22.71 -0.37
CA GLN A 209 5.78 23.92 0.38
C GLN A 209 6.70 23.58 1.56
N VAL A 210 7.82 24.29 1.66
CA VAL A 210 8.76 24.16 2.78
C VAL A 210 8.44 25.20 3.84
N PHE A 211 8.29 24.76 5.09
CA PHE A 211 8.15 25.62 6.26
C PHE A 211 9.45 25.61 7.06
N SER A 212 10.17 26.72 7.02
CA SER A 212 11.53 26.84 7.57
C SER A 212 11.55 27.22 9.05
N SER A 213 10.39 27.49 9.65
CA SER A 213 10.29 27.82 11.07
C SER A 213 9.06 27.21 11.75
N PRO A 214 9.09 27.06 13.09
CA PRO A 214 7.94 26.58 13.85
C PRO A 214 6.72 27.52 13.75
N GLU A 215 6.94 28.83 13.55
CA GLU A 215 5.88 29.82 13.32
C GLU A 215 5.13 29.54 12.02
N GLU A 216 5.84 29.22 10.94
CA GLU A 216 5.22 28.90 9.65
C GLU A 216 4.39 27.62 9.75
N VAL A 217 4.95 26.58 10.40
CA VAL A 217 4.26 25.32 10.64
C VAL A 217 2.98 25.53 11.45
N THR A 218 3.06 26.24 12.58
CA THR A 218 1.90 26.47 13.47
C THR A 218 0.89 27.46 12.91
N LYS A 219 1.30 28.37 12.02
CA LYS A 219 0.35 29.20 11.25
C LYS A 219 -0.47 28.36 10.30
N HIS A 220 0.15 27.38 9.64
CA HIS A 220 -0.53 26.46 8.73
C HIS A 220 -1.42 25.45 9.49
N GLU A 221 -0.88 24.87 10.56
CA GLU A 221 -1.55 23.88 11.40
C GLU A 221 -1.60 24.34 12.88
N PRO A 222 -2.60 25.18 13.25
CA PRO A 222 -2.69 25.78 14.58
C PRO A 222 -2.81 24.81 15.75
N ILE A 223 -3.23 23.56 15.50
CA ILE A 223 -3.34 22.54 16.55
C ILE A 223 -1.99 22.21 17.18
N LEU A 224 -0.89 22.52 16.49
CA LEU A 224 0.48 22.27 16.94
C LEU A 224 1.07 23.39 17.81
N ILE A 225 0.33 24.49 18.05
CA ILE A 225 0.84 25.64 18.85
C ILE A 225 1.32 25.19 20.24
N SER A 226 0.60 24.27 20.90
CA SER A 226 0.95 23.77 22.23
C SER A 226 2.25 22.95 22.26
N VAL A 227 2.71 22.46 21.11
CA VAL A 227 3.92 21.64 20.95
C VAL A 227 4.95 22.30 20.03
N LYS A 228 4.83 23.61 19.82
CA LYS A 228 5.70 24.40 18.92
C LYS A 228 7.19 24.22 19.20
N ASN A 229 7.56 24.08 20.48
CA ASN A 229 8.94 23.88 20.92
C ASN A 229 9.56 22.54 20.49
N ARG A 230 8.76 21.58 20.03
CA ARG A 230 9.21 20.29 19.48
C ARG A 230 9.50 20.37 17.98
N ILE A 231 9.09 21.44 17.33
CA ILE A 231 9.15 21.62 15.88
C ILE A 231 10.38 22.45 15.56
N TYR A 232 11.13 22.03 14.54
CA TYR A 232 12.15 22.83 13.88
C TYR A 232 11.59 23.45 12.59
N GLY A 233 10.92 22.63 11.78
CA GLY A 233 10.28 23.03 10.52
C GLY A 233 9.48 21.87 9.94
N GLY A 234 9.12 21.95 8.66
CA GLY A 234 8.42 20.85 7.99
C GLY A 234 8.25 21.03 6.49
N VAL A 235 7.76 19.98 5.84
CA VAL A 235 7.47 19.95 4.41
C VAL A 235 6.02 19.56 4.20
N PHE A 236 5.27 20.41 3.52
CA PHE A 236 3.85 20.21 3.21
C PHE A 236 3.64 19.82 1.75
N SER A 237 2.79 18.83 1.54
CA SER A 237 2.31 18.39 0.23
C SER A 237 0.80 18.58 0.15
N SER A 238 0.33 19.42 -0.78
CA SER A 238 -1.10 19.57 -1.08
C SER A 238 -1.63 18.48 -2.03
N SER A 239 -0.75 17.62 -2.54
CA SER A 239 -1.12 16.51 -3.42
C SER A 239 -1.75 15.32 -2.68
N ASP A 240 -1.52 15.25 -1.37
CA ASP A 240 -1.96 14.17 -0.52
C ASP A 240 -3.38 14.40 0.03
N THR A 241 -4.01 13.34 0.52
CA THR A 241 -5.33 13.39 1.17
C THR A 241 -5.47 12.23 2.15
N ASN A 242 -6.65 12.11 2.76
CA ASN A 242 -7.06 10.92 3.48
C ASN A 242 -8.50 10.49 3.19
N GLY A 243 -8.93 9.42 3.86
CA GLY A 243 -10.33 9.16 4.16
C GLY A 243 -10.57 7.86 4.92
N ASN A 244 -11.83 7.45 5.08
CA ASN A 244 -12.18 6.15 5.62
C ASN A 244 -12.31 5.11 4.49
N ILE A 245 -11.31 4.24 4.39
CA ILE A 245 -11.23 3.19 3.37
C ILE A 245 -12.38 2.19 3.46
N TYR A 246 -12.86 1.88 4.66
CA TYR A 246 -13.95 0.93 4.84
C TYR A 246 -15.24 1.49 4.24
N GLU A 247 -15.57 2.75 4.56
CA GLU A 247 -16.73 3.44 3.98
C GLU A 247 -16.62 3.55 2.46
N PHE A 248 -15.43 3.90 1.95
CA PHE A 248 -15.18 3.92 0.50
C PHE A 248 -15.45 2.57 -0.15
N CYS A 249 -14.96 1.48 0.46
CA CYS A 249 -15.17 0.12 -0.03
C CYS A 249 -16.65 -0.29 0.03
N CYS A 250 -17.39 0.09 1.06
CA CYS A 250 -18.83 -0.15 1.17
C CYS A 250 -19.60 0.58 0.06
N GLU A 251 -19.30 1.85 -0.20
CA GLU A 251 -19.93 2.60 -1.30
C GLU A 251 -19.56 2.03 -2.67
N LEU A 252 -18.29 1.64 -2.87
CA LEU A 252 -17.88 1.02 -4.12
C LEU A 252 -18.58 -0.33 -4.33
N LYS A 253 -18.75 -1.15 -3.28
CA LYS A 253 -19.56 -2.38 -3.33
C LYS A 253 -20.98 -2.08 -3.80
N ARG A 254 -21.63 -1.07 -3.22
CA ARG A 254 -23.00 -0.66 -3.61
C ARG A 254 -23.07 -0.31 -5.09
N ILE A 255 -22.15 0.52 -5.58
CA ILE A 255 -22.06 0.89 -7.00
C ILE A 255 -21.83 -0.33 -7.90
N LEU A 256 -20.95 -1.24 -7.50
CA LEU A 256 -20.66 -2.45 -8.27
C LEU A 256 -21.89 -3.34 -8.44
N ILE A 257 -22.73 -3.44 -7.41
CA ILE A 257 -24.00 -4.18 -7.47
C ILE A 257 -25.00 -3.42 -8.34
N GLU A 258 -25.29 -2.15 -8.03
CA GLU A 258 -26.40 -1.41 -8.62
C GLU A 258 -26.15 -0.98 -10.08
N LYS A 259 -24.94 -0.55 -10.41
CA LYS A 259 -24.60 0.00 -11.74
C LYS A 259 -24.00 -1.05 -12.67
N TYR A 260 -23.25 -2.01 -12.13
CA TYR A 260 -22.46 -2.95 -12.91
C TYR A 260 -22.88 -4.41 -12.78
N ASN A 261 -23.88 -4.73 -11.95
CA ASN A 261 -24.37 -6.10 -11.71
C ASN A 261 -23.27 -7.09 -11.28
N VAL A 262 -22.24 -6.62 -10.56
CA VAL A 262 -21.19 -7.47 -10.02
C VAL A 262 -21.77 -8.38 -8.95
N GLN A 263 -21.48 -9.67 -9.05
CA GLN A 263 -21.91 -10.66 -8.07
C GLN A 263 -20.90 -10.76 -6.94
N PHE A 264 -21.38 -10.76 -5.70
CA PHE A 264 -20.55 -10.96 -4.51
C PHE A 264 -20.92 -12.26 -3.83
N VAL A 265 -19.91 -13.07 -3.53
CA VAL A 265 -20.04 -14.32 -2.76
C VAL A 265 -19.16 -14.21 -1.52
N PHE A 266 -19.80 -14.07 -0.37
CA PHE A 266 -19.15 -13.93 0.93
C PHE A 266 -19.08 -15.26 1.68
N ASN A 267 -18.24 -15.32 2.72
CA ASN A 267 -18.00 -16.52 3.53
C ASN A 267 -17.48 -17.73 2.72
N GLU A 268 -16.79 -17.47 1.60
CA GLU A 268 -16.21 -18.48 0.73
C GLU A 268 -14.69 -18.25 0.61
N GLU A 269 -13.91 -19.13 1.24
CA GLU A 269 -12.45 -19.13 1.10
C GLU A 269 -12.04 -20.04 -0.04
N ILE A 270 -11.20 -19.53 -0.96
CA ILE A 270 -10.70 -20.35 -2.06
C ILE A 270 -9.68 -21.35 -1.53
N GLN A 271 -9.99 -22.63 -1.73
CA GLN A 271 -9.14 -23.74 -1.39
C GLN A 271 -8.29 -24.17 -2.60
N ASP A 272 -8.85 -24.33 -3.79
CA ASP A 272 -8.09 -24.90 -4.92
C ASP A 272 -8.52 -24.34 -6.27
N PHE A 273 -7.80 -24.73 -7.32
CA PHE A 273 -8.04 -24.33 -8.70
C PHE A 273 -8.41 -25.52 -9.57
N ILE A 274 -9.29 -25.29 -10.53
CA ILE A 274 -9.60 -26.24 -11.60
C ILE A 274 -8.70 -25.85 -12.78
N VAL A 275 -7.71 -26.68 -13.08
CA VAL A 275 -6.67 -26.38 -14.07
C VAL A 275 -6.71 -27.38 -15.22
N SER A 276 -6.76 -26.86 -16.45
CA SER A 276 -6.52 -27.63 -17.67
C SER A 276 -5.15 -27.29 -18.25
N THR A 277 -4.46 -28.29 -18.81
CA THR A 277 -3.15 -28.11 -19.44
C THR A 277 -3.25 -28.46 -20.92
N THR A 278 -2.86 -27.54 -21.78
CA THR A 278 -2.74 -27.78 -23.22
C THR A 278 -1.26 -27.76 -23.60
N VAL A 279 -0.81 -28.79 -24.30
CA VAL A 279 0.56 -28.87 -24.82
C VAL A 279 0.56 -28.36 -26.25
N GLN A 280 1.28 -27.26 -26.51
CA GLN A 280 1.47 -26.80 -27.89
C GLN A 280 2.45 -27.75 -28.61
N SER A 281 1.92 -28.50 -29.57
CA SER A 281 2.60 -29.62 -30.25
C SER A 281 3.92 -29.24 -30.96
N HIS A 282 4.15 -27.97 -31.26
CA HIS A 282 5.30 -27.51 -32.05
C HIS A 282 6.42 -26.86 -31.22
N THR A 283 6.17 -26.45 -29.97
CA THR A 283 7.17 -25.78 -29.12
C THR A 283 7.47 -26.53 -27.83
N GLY A 284 6.65 -27.53 -27.47
CA GLY A 284 6.76 -28.22 -26.18
C GLY A 284 6.36 -27.36 -24.99
N HIS A 285 5.95 -26.10 -25.19
CA HIS A 285 5.48 -25.23 -24.13
C HIS A 285 4.11 -25.70 -23.63
N GLN A 286 4.05 -25.96 -22.32
CA GLN A 286 2.81 -26.26 -21.61
C GLN A 286 2.13 -24.94 -21.26
N GLN A 287 0.95 -24.71 -21.82
CA GLN A 287 0.11 -23.58 -21.45
C GLN A 287 -0.98 -24.10 -20.52
N ARG A 288 -1.01 -23.59 -19.30
CA ARG A 288 -2.03 -23.95 -18.31
C ARG A 288 -3.13 -22.89 -18.36
N HIS A 289 -4.35 -23.32 -18.09
CA HIS A 289 -5.53 -22.49 -18.03
C HIS A 289 -6.31 -22.84 -16.76
N VAL A 290 -6.75 -21.82 -16.03
CA VAL A 290 -7.57 -22.01 -14.83
C VAL A 290 -9.03 -21.82 -15.22
N SER A 291 -9.77 -22.91 -15.40
CA SER A 291 -11.19 -22.85 -15.78
C SER A 291 -12.11 -22.53 -14.61
N GLY A 292 -11.61 -22.60 -13.37
CA GLY A 292 -12.42 -22.36 -12.18
C GLY A 292 -11.67 -22.44 -10.86
N VAL A 293 -12.41 -22.25 -9.77
CA VAL A 293 -11.92 -22.31 -8.38
C VAL A 293 -12.86 -23.14 -7.51
N ILE A 294 -12.29 -23.74 -6.47
CA ILE A 294 -12.97 -24.57 -5.47
C ILE A 294 -12.81 -23.91 -4.11
N THR A 295 -13.90 -23.77 -3.37
CA THR A 295 -13.90 -23.18 -2.03
C THR A 295 -13.72 -24.23 -0.93
N THR A 296 -13.44 -23.78 0.29
CA THR A 296 -13.38 -24.62 1.49
C THR A 296 -14.71 -25.30 1.82
N ASN A 297 -15.83 -24.72 1.37
CA ASN A 297 -17.16 -25.33 1.48
C ASN A 297 -17.46 -26.32 0.34
N ASN A 298 -16.48 -26.62 -0.52
CA ASN A 298 -16.60 -27.42 -1.75
C ASN A 298 -17.52 -26.81 -2.82
N THR A 299 -17.82 -25.51 -2.75
CA THR A 299 -18.50 -24.78 -3.82
C THR A 299 -17.54 -24.66 -5.01
N LYS A 300 -18.03 -24.90 -6.23
CA LYS A 300 -17.25 -24.77 -7.46
C LYS A 300 -17.74 -23.60 -8.28
N PHE A 301 -16.79 -22.76 -8.73
CA PHE A 301 -17.02 -21.70 -9.69
C PHE A 301 -16.26 -22.06 -10.95
N GLU A 302 -16.98 -22.36 -12.04
CA GLU A 302 -16.43 -22.87 -13.30
C GLU A 302 -16.68 -21.87 -14.44
N ASN A 303 -16.03 -22.10 -15.59
CA ASN A 303 -16.14 -21.29 -16.81
C ASN A 303 -15.66 -19.84 -16.63
N ALA A 304 -14.55 -19.66 -15.90
CA ALA A 304 -13.93 -18.36 -15.74
C ALA A 304 -12.94 -18.07 -16.88
N ASP A 305 -13.15 -16.98 -17.61
CA ASP A 305 -12.22 -16.53 -18.64
C ASP A 305 -10.97 -15.91 -18.03
N ASN A 306 -11.08 -15.26 -16.88
CA ASN A 306 -9.97 -14.67 -16.14
C ASN A 306 -10.10 -14.89 -14.63
N ILE A 307 -8.99 -15.21 -13.96
CA ILE A 307 -8.89 -15.31 -12.50
C ILE A 307 -7.93 -14.24 -11.99
N ILE A 308 -8.40 -13.40 -11.08
CA ILE A 308 -7.63 -12.30 -10.49
C ILE A 308 -7.41 -12.58 -9.00
N LEU A 309 -6.15 -12.73 -8.60
CA LEU A 309 -5.73 -12.91 -7.22
C LEU A 309 -5.46 -11.55 -6.58
N ALA A 310 -6.42 -11.08 -5.76
CA ALA A 310 -6.34 -9.84 -4.98
C ALA A 310 -6.52 -10.10 -3.47
N ASN A 311 -6.23 -11.33 -3.02
CA ASN A 311 -6.47 -11.85 -1.67
C ASN A 311 -5.37 -11.51 -0.65
N GLY A 312 -4.67 -10.39 -0.85
CA GLY A 312 -3.73 -9.83 0.13
C GLY A 312 -2.65 -10.81 0.61
N ASN A 313 -2.52 -10.97 1.92
CA ASN A 313 -1.51 -11.85 2.52
C ASN A 313 -1.67 -13.33 2.12
N TYR A 314 -2.83 -13.73 1.61
CA TYR A 314 -3.14 -15.11 1.26
C TYR A 314 -2.76 -15.46 -0.18
N VAL A 315 -2.24 -14.50 -0.96
CA VAL A 315 -1.84 -14.75 -2.36
C VAL A 315 -0.78 -15.85 -2.48
N MET A 316 0.28 -15.79 -1.68
CA MET A 316 1.39 -16.74 -1.78
C MET A 316 0.97 -18.16 -1.36
N PRO A 317 0.30 -18.39 -0.20
CA PRO A 317 -0.22 -19.72 0.14
C PRO A 317 -1.15 -20.31 -0.94
N LEU A 318 -1.92 -19.48 -1.63
CA LEU A 318 -2.81 -19.92 -2.69
C LEU A 318 -2.04 -20.26 -3.99
N THR A 319 -1.09 -19.42 -4.41
CA THR A 319 -0.32 -19.66 -5.65
C THR A 319 0.66 -20.82 -5.54
N GLU A 320 1.08 -21.21 -4.33
CA GLU A 320 1.90 -22.40 -4.10
C GLU A 320 1.20 -23.68 -4.58
N LYS A 321 -0.14 -23.75 -4.53
CA LYS A 321 -0.93 -24.88 -5.07
C LYS A 321 -0.78 -25.03 -6.58
N LEU A 322 -0.41 -23.95 -7.26
CA LEU A 322 -0.12 -23.92 -8.68
C LEU A 322 1.38 -24.04 -8.99
N SER A 323 2.21 -24.25 -7.96
CA SER A 323 3.67 -24.22 -8.04
C SER A 323 4.24 -22.87 -8.47
N ILE A 324 3.53 -21.77 -8.18
CA ILE A 324 4.00 -20.41 -8.45
C ILE A 324 4.45 -19.76 -7.13
N TYR A 325 5.71 -19.37 -7.07
CA TYR A 325 6.23 -18.58 -5.96
C TYR A 325 5.99 -17.10 -6.19
N ILE A 326 5.33 -16.46 -5.22
CA ILE A 326 5.04 -15.03 -5.22
C ILE A 326 5.67 -14.43 -3.95
N PRO A 327 6.67 -13.53 -4.06
CA PRO A 327 7.42 -13.03 -2.91
C PRO A 327 6.66 -11.91 -2.19
N VAL A 328 5.51 -12.26 -1.61
CA VAL A 328 4.69 -11.40 -0.76
C VAL A 328 4.70 -11.94 0.65
N TYR A 329 5.02 -11.09 1.64
CA TYR A 329 5.10 -11.46 3.05
C TYR A 329 4.24 -10.54 3.94
N PRO A 330 3.53 -11.08 4.94
CA PRO A 330 2.73 -10.29 5.87
C PRO A 330 3.63 -9.50 6.83
N VAL A 331 3.53 -8.18 6.77
CA VAL A 331 4.18 -7.29 7.74
C VAL A 331 3.12 -6.56 8.55
N LYS A 332 3.04 -6.92 9.84
CA LYS A 332 2.09 -6.34 10.78
C LYS A 332 2.44 -4.89 11.06
N GLY A 333 1.42 -4.05 11.10
CA GLY A 333 1.44 -2.68 11.57
C GLY A 333 0.39 -2.50 12.64
N TYR A 334 0.52 -1.42 13.39
CA TYR A 334 -0.39 -1.08 14.49
C TYR A 334 -1.14 0.19 14.15
N THR A 335 -2.41 0.23 14.51
CA THR A 335 -3.22 1.44 14.41
C THR A 335 -3.95 1.74 15.70
N VAL A 336 -4.13 3.02 15.95
CA VAL A 336 -4.86 3.54 17.10
C VAL A 336 -5.94 4.47 16.55
N GLU A 337 -7.18 4.26 16.97
CA GLU A 337 -8.28 5.18 16.70
C GLU A 337 -8.65 5.90 17.98
N ILE A 338 -8.65 7.23 17.94
CA ILE A 338 -9.03 8.09 19.05
C ILE A 338 -10.30 8.83 18.66
N LYS A 339 -11.37 8.56 19.38
CA LYS A 339 -12.71 9.11 19.13
C LYS A 339 -12.89 10.41 19.90
N THR A 340 -12.90 11.54 19.18
CA THR A 340 -12.97 12.89 19.77
C THR A 340 -14.41 13.42 19.83
N ALA A 341 -14.69 14.37 20.74
CA ALA A 341 -15.97 15.07 20.76
C ALA A 341 -16.12 16.03 19.55
N PRO A 342 -17.35 16.36 19.10
CA PRO A 342 -17.59 17.11 17.86
C PRO A 342 -16.91 18.49 17.77
N ASN A 343 -16.75 19.16 18.91
CA ASN A 343 -16.21 20.53 18.98
C ASN A 343 -14.68 20.56 19.14
N ILE A 344 -14.03 19.40 19.12
CA ILE A 344 -12.59 19.32 19.32
C ILE A 344 -11.90 19.55 17.98
N PRO A 345 -10.88 20.44 17.93
CA PRO A 345 -10.12 20.65 16.72
C PRO A 345 -9.41 19.36 16.30
N LEU A 346 -9.48 19.07 15.01
CA LEU A 346 -8.74 18.00 14.36
C LEU A 346 -7.62 18.61 13.52
N PRO A 347 -6.51 17.88 13.30
CA PRO A 347 -5.50 18.27 12.31
C PRO A 347 -6.13 18.51 10.93
N LYS A 348 -5.87 19.67 10.32
CA LYS A 348 -6.32 20.01 8.97
C LYS A 348 -5.55 19.23 7.90
N VAL A 349 -4.35 18.79 8.24
CA VAL A 349 -3.49 17.96 7.39
C VAL A 349 -3.10 16.67 8.09
N ASN A 350 -2.71 15.67 7.32
CA ASN A 350 -2.05 14.50 7.88
C ASN A 350 -0.73 14.94 8.50
N LEU A 351 -0.37 14.40 9.67
CA LEU A 351 0.91 14.68 10.32
C LEU A 351 1.79 13.45 10.23
N VAL A 352 3.03 13.65 9.80
CA VAL A 352 3.99 12.57 9.58
C VAL A 352 5.24 12.87 10.40
N ASP A 353 5.54 11.95 11.31
CA ASP A 353 6.79 11.93 12.08
C ASP A 353 7.55 10.66 11.69
N ASP A 354 8.53 10.86 10.81
CA ASP A 354 9.31 9.79 10.23
C ASP A 354 10.32 9.17 11.21
N VAL A 355 10.68 9.88 12.28
CA VAL A 355 11.59 9.38 13.31
C VAL A 355 10.91 8.30 14.11
N ASN A 356 9.70 8.60 14.60
CA ASN A 356 8.90 7.67 15.39
C ASN A 356 8.01 6.74 14.53
N LYS A 357 8.07 6.89 13.20
CA LYS A 357 7.26 6.14 12.22
C LYS A 357 5.76 6.25 12.52
N LEU A 358 5.34 7.48 12.77
CA LEU A 358 3.99 7.86 13.17
C LEU A 358 3.30 8.61 12.02
N TYR A 359 2.14 8.11 11.61
CA TYR A 359 1.32 8.71 10.56
C TYR A 359 -0.06 8.98 11.12
N ILE A 360 -0.37 10.25 11.36
CA ILE A 360 -1.60 10.73 11.99
C ILE A 360 -2.53 11.28 10.90
N SER A 361 -3.76 10.82 10.89
CA SER A 361 -4.80 11.19 9.94
C SER A 361 -6.09 11.49 10.68
N ALA A 362 -6.82 12.52 10.28
CA ALA A 362 -8.09 12.90 10.89
C ALA A 362 -9.27 12.58 9.98
N LEU A 363 -10.31 11.93 10.49
CA LEU A 363 -11.51 11.59 9.74
C LEU A 363 -12.72 12.27 10.37
N LYS A 364 -13.69 12.64 9.53
CA LYS A 364 -14.92 13.27 9.96
C LYS A 364 -16.14 12.55 9.36
N PRO A 365 -16.65 11.49 10.03
CA PRO A 365 -17.77 10.70 9.53
C PRO A 365 -19.13 11.41 9.53
N THR A 366 -19.35 12.33 10.47
CA THR A 366 -20.59 13.08 10.58
C THR A 366 -20.34 14.45 11.21
N ALA A 367 -21.38 15.28 11.29
CA ALA A 367 -21.35 16.55 12.03
C ALA A 367 -21.11 16.39 13.55
N GLN A 368 -21.00 15.16 14.07
CA GLN A 368 -21.11 14.86 15.50
C GLN A 368 -19.85 14.22 16.12
N GLN A 369 -18.89 13.71 15.35
CA GLN A 369 -17.69 13.11 15.94
C GLN A 369 -16.48 13.17 15.00
N GLY A 370 -15.31 13.51 15.55
CA GLY A 370 -14.03 13.42 14.85
C GLY A 370 -13.27 12.15 15.24
N ILE A 371 -12.52 11.56 14.31
CA ILE A 371 -11.66 10.40 14.59
C ILE A 371 -10.23 10.79 14.25
N VAL A 372 -9.30 10.66 15.19
CA VAL A 372 -7.86 10.68 14.89
C VAL A 372 -7.41 9.24 14.74
N ARG A 373 -7.02 8.86 13.53
CA ARG A 373 -6.45 7.55 13.23
C ARG A 373 -4.95 7.68 13.07
N VAL A 374 -4.23 6.82 13.78
CA VAL A 374 -2.78 6.78 13.78
C VAL A 374 -2.33 5.43 13.31
N SER A 375 -1.28 5.39 12.50
CA SER A 375 -0.65 4.14 12.09
C SER A 375 0.87 4.22 12.22
N GLY A 376 1.50 3.07 12.40
CA GLY A 376 2.94 2.99 12.48
C GLY A 376 3.46 1.60 12.78
N LEU A 377 4.79 1.54 12.95
CA LEU A 377 5.57 0.35 13.27
C LEU A 377 5.51 -0.77 12.23
N ALA A 378 6.48 -1.68 12.30
CA ALA A 378 6.54 -2.89 11.51
C ALA A 378 6.84 -4.09 12.41
N GLU A 379 6.16 -5.20 12.17
CA GLU A 379 6.40 -6.47 12.86
C GLU A 379 6.31 -7.65 11.91
N PHE A 380 7.36 -8.46 11.90
CA PHE A 380 7.44 -9.70 11.13
C PHE A 380 7.08 -10.86 12.04
N ALA A 381 5.83 -11.30 11.95
CA ALA A 381 5.27 -12.42 12.73
C ALA A 381 4.88 -13.64 11.88
N GLY A 382 4.86 -13.47 10.55
CA GLY A 382 4.42 -14.53 9.62
C GLY A 382 2.89 -14.68 9.55
N TRP A 383 2.43 -15.76 8.94
CA TRP A 383 1.01 -15.96 8.62
C TRP A 383 0.12 -16.38 9.79
N LYS A 384 0.70 -16.96 10.86
CA LYS A 384 -0.08 -17.43 12.03
C LYS A 384 -0.69 -16.29 12.84
N ASP A 385 -0.10 -15.11 12.78
CA ASP A 385 -0.52 -13.94 13.58
C ASP A 385 -1.22 -12.85 12.74
N ILE A 386 -1.76 -13.21 11.56
CA ILE A 386 -2.52 -12.27 10.74
C ILE A 386 -3.82 -11.90 11.48
N GLY A 387 -4.06 -10.59 11.64
CA GLY A 387 -5.25 -10.06 12.31
C GLY A 387 -5.23 -10.16 13.85
N VAL A 388 -4.14 -10.67 14.43
CA VAL A 388 -3.99 -10.78 15.90
C VAL A 388 -3.25 -9.56 16.43
N LEU A 389 -3.81 -8.90 17.44
CA LEU A 389 -3.10 -7.88 18.23
C LEU A 389 -2.18 -8.59 19.23
N SER A 390 -0.99 -8.97 18.77
CA SER A 390 -0.03 -9.75 19.58
C SER A 390 0.68 -8.92 20.65
N GLU A 391 0.88 -7.61 20.45
CA GLU A 391 1.65 -6.75 21.36
C GLU A 391 0.93 -5.41 21.62
N PRO A 392 0.07 -5.35 22.65
CA PRO A 392 -0.61 -4.11 23.05
C PRO A 392 0.36 -2.95 23.35
N ASP A 393 1.54 -3.25 23.92
CA ASP A 393 2.55 -2.24 24.28
C ASP A 393 3.07 -1.44 23.07
N ARG A 394 3.10 -2.06 21.88
CA ARG A 394 3.50 -1.38 20.64
C ARG A 394 2.43 -0.39 20.17
N ALA A 395 1.15 -0.77 20.30
CA ALA A 395 0.04 0.15 20.03
C ALA A 395 -0.02 1.28 21.06
N GLN A 396 0.29 0.97 22.33
CA GLN A 396 0.37 1.93 23.42
C GLN A 396 1.51 2.95 23.19
N TYR A 397 2.68 2.51 22.72
CA TYR A 397 3.76 3.42 22.30
C TYR A 397 3.31 4.39 21.20
N LEU A 398 2.60 3.91 20.16
CA LEU A 398 2.06 4.78 19.11
C LEU A 398 1.09 5.81 19.68
N TYR A 399 0.22 5.39 20.62
CA TYR A 399 -0.67 6.30 21.31
C TYR A 399 0.11 7.38 22.07
N GLU A 400 1.12 7.02 22.85
CA GLU A 400 1.94 7.98 23.61
C GLU A 400 2.67 8.99 22.70
N GLN A 401 3.24 8.53 21.58
CA GLN A 401 3.85 9.45 20.60
C GLN A 401 2.81 10.37 19.95
N THR A 402 1.58 9.89 19.74
CA THR A 402 0.47 10.71 19.25
C THR A 402 0.10 11.79 20.25
N ILE A 403 -0.04 11.44 21.54
CA ILE A 403 -0.36 12.40 22.60
C ILE A 403 0.76 13.44 22.76
N ALA A 404 2.01 13.07 22.49
CA ALA A 404 3.12 14.03 22.48
C ALA A 404 3.01 15.08 21.36
N TRP A 405 2.28 14.80 20.28
CA TRP A 405 1.96 15.75 19.21
C TRP A 405 0.61 16.44 19.41
N LEU A 406 -0.39 15.73 19.94
CA LEU A 406 -1.77 16.18 20.11
C LEU A 406 -2.20 15.95 21.58
N PRO A 407 -1.72 16.75 22.54
CA PRO A 407 -1.98 16.50 23.96
C PRO A 407 -3.46 16.64 24.34
N HIS A 408 -4.22 17.45 23.59
CA HIS A 408 -5.63 17.71 23.86
C HIS A 408 -6.54 16.51 23.60
N ILE A 409 -6.07 15.45 22.92
CA ILE A 409 -6.86 14.23 22.68
C ILE A 409 -6.56 13.10 23.70
N ALA A 410 -5.75 13.35 24.73
CA ALA A 410 -5.28 12.33 25.68
C ALA A 410 -6.37 11.71 26.58
N SER A 411 -7.49 12.39 26.77
CA SER A 411 -8.59 11.93 27.63
C SER A 411 -9.66 11.12 26.89
N TYR A 412 -9.54 11.00 25.57
CA TYR A 412 -10.56 10.35 24.74
C TYR A 412 -10.39 8.83 24.66
N GLU A 413 -11.49 8.16 24.34
CA GLU A 413 -11.50 6.71 24.13
C GLU A 413 -10.58 6.35 22.95
N LYS A 414 -9.71 5.37 23.19
CA LYS A 414 -8.79 4.81 22.20
C LYS A 414 -9.11 3.35 21.92
N VAL A 415 -9.02 2.96 20.66
CA VAL A 415 -9.19 1.57 20.22
C VAL A 415 -7.95 1.14 19.45
N PHE A 416 -7.35 0.02 19.86
CA PHE A 416 -6.17 -0.54 19.24
C PHE A 416 -6.51 -1.60 18.20
N HIS A 417 -5.80 -1.56 17.08
CA HIS A 417 -5.91 -2.54 16.03
C HIS A 417 -4.53 -2.91 15.49
N SER A 418 -4.45 -4.08 14.87
CA SER A 418 -3.31 -4.49 14.07
C SER A 418 -3.75 -4.89 12.67
N CYS A 419 -2.83 -4.74 11.73
CA CYS A 419 -3.09 -5.00 10.33
C CYS A 419 -1.85 -5.60 9.67
N SER A 420 -1.98 -6.79 9.08
CA SER A 420 -0.91 -7.39 8.29
C SER A 420 -0.97 -6.88 6.86
N ARG A 421 0.12 -6.26 6.41
CA ARG A 421 0.25 -5.71 5.06
C ARG A 421 0.94 -6.73 4.15
N PRO A 422 0.40 -7.00 2.94
CA PRO A 422 1.06 -7.88 1.97
C PRO A 422 2.21 -7.12 1.30
N VAL A 423 3.43 -7.29 1.79
CA VAL A 423 4.61 -6.57 1.29
C VAL A 423 5.33 -7.43 0.25
N SER A 424 5.41 -6.96 -1.00
CA SER A 424 6.29 -7.58 -1.99
C SER A 424 7.76 -7.37 -1.62
N ALA A 425 8.64 -8.29 -2.03
CA ALA A 425 10.06 -8.22 -1.68
C ALA A 425 10.77 -6.94 -2.16
N ASP A 426 10.30 -6.30 -3.24
CA ASP A 426 10.89 -5.05 -3.74
C ASP A 426 10.07 -3.79 -3.36
N ASP A 427 9.01 -3.94 -2.56
CA ASP A 427 8.03 -2.92 -2.18
C ASP A 427 7.26 -2.30 -3.36
N VAL A 428 7.33 -2.92 -4.54
CA VAL A 428 6.54 -2.57 -5.73
C VAL A 428 5.41 -3.59 -5.91
N PRO A 429 4.16 -3.18 -6.19
CA PRO A 429 3.07 -4.13 -6.45
C PRO A 429 3.38 -5.14 -7.55
N LEU A 430 2.77 -6.32 -7.42
CA LEU A 430 2.75 -7.37 -8.44
C LEU A 430 1.41 -7.26 -9.16
N ILE A 431 1.45 -6.82 -10.41
CA ILE A 431 0.28 -6.53 -11.25
C ILE A 431 0.50 -7.18 -12.61
N GLY A 432 -0.37 -8.13 -12.98
CA GLY A 432 -0.36 -8.74 -14.30
C GLY A 432 -0.43 -10.26 -14.28
N ARG A 433 -0.17 -10.87 -15.43
CA ARG A 433 -0.35 -12.30 -15.68
C ARG A 433 0.77 -13.14 -15.06
N CYS A 434 0.42 -14.23 -14.39
CA CYS A 434 1.38 -15.25 -13.94
C CYS A 434 1.95 -16.04 -15.11
N SER A 435 3.25 -16.32 -15.12
CA SER A 435 3.86 -17.21 -16.11
C SER A 435 3.19 -18.58 -16.11
N ASN A 436 3.23 -19.23 -17.28
CA ASN A 436 2.66 -20.55 -17.54
C ASN A 436 1.14 -20.63 -17.50
N PHE A 437 0.45 -19.54 -17.14
CA PHE A 437 -1.00 -19.43 -17.22
C PHE A 437 -1.40 -18.38 -18.24
N ASP A 438 -2.42 -18.69 -19.04
CA ASP A 438 -2.96 -17.75 -19.99
C ASP A 438 -3.92 -16.75 -19.33
N ASN A 439 -4.60 -17.14 -18.24
CA ASN A 439 -5.72 -16.39 -17.68
C ASN A 439 -5.65 -16.14 -16.15
N LEU A 440 -4.53 -16.44 -15.51
CA LEU A 440 -4.33 -16.17 -14.08
C LEU A 440 -3.54 -14.88 -13.89
N PHE A 441 -4.08 -13.94 -13.12
CA PHE A 441 -3.50 -12.63 -12.87
C PHE A 441 -3.35 -12.38 -11.37
N ILE A 442 -2.35 -11.59 -11.00
CA ILE A 442 -2.13 -11.11 -9.63
C ILE A 442 -2.29 -9.60 -9.62
N ASN A 443 -2.94 -9.10 -8.57
CA ASN A 443 -2.89 -7.70 -8.16
C ASN A 443 -2.73 -7.67 -6.64
N CYS A 444 -1.49 -7.72 -6.16
CA CYS A 444 -1.17 -7.83 -4.74
C CYS A 444 0.23 -7.27 -4.44
N GLY A 445 0.64 -7.25 -3.17
CA GLY A 445 1.99 -6.85 -2.77
C GLY A 445 2.18 -5.35 -2.51
N HIS A 446 1.10 -4.58 -2.40
CA HIS A 446 1.14 -3.11 -2.24
C HIS A 446 1.65 -2.60 -0.89
N GLY A 447 1.96 -3.50 0.05
CA GLY A 447 2.56 -3.15 1.34
C GLY A 447 1.78 -2.10 2.12
N SER A 448 2.48 -1.06 2.58
CA SER A 448 1.88 0.08 3.33
C SER A 448 1.11 1.06 2.44
N LYS A 449 1.21 0.93 1.11
CA LYS A 449 0.73 1.91 0.12
C LYS A 449 -0.51 1.42 -0.63
N GLY A 450 -1.18 0.39 -0.09
CA GLY A 450 -2.30 -0.30 -0.74
C GLY A 450 -3.40 0.63 -1.25
N TRP A 451 -3.84 1.60 -0.46
CA TRP A 451 -4.90 2.51 -0.91
C TRP A 451 -4.41 3.52 -1.95
N THR A 452 -3.25 4.13 -1.71
CA THR A 452 -2.62 5.08 -2.64
C THR A 452 -2.44 4.48 -4.03
N LEU A 453 -2.11 3.19 -4.13
CA LEU A 453 -1.80 2.52 -5.40
C LEU A 453 -2.98 1.72 -5.99
N ALA A 454 -4.09 1.56 -5.27
CA ALA A 454 -5.17 0.64 -5.64
C ALA A 454 -5.74 0.91 -7.03
N PHE A 455 -6.11 2.16 -7.28
CA PHE A 455 -6.85 2.57 -8.47
C PHE A 455 -6.01 2.43 -9.74
N GLY A 456 -4.78 2.94 -9.70
CA GLY A 456 -3.84 2.79 -10.82
C GLY A 456 -3.45 1.34 -11.07
N SER A 457 -3.31 0.54 -10.00
CA SER A 457 -3.00 -0.89 -10.13
C SER A 457 -4.12 -1.66 -10.81
N ALA A 458 -5.37 -1.39 -10.41
CA ALA A 458 -6.55 -2.03 -10.95
C ALA A 458 -6.84 -1.61 -12.40
N ALA A 459 -6.66 -0.32 -12.71
CA ALA A 459 -6.77 0.18 -14.07
C ALA A 459 -5.73 -0.47 -15.00
N LEU A 460 -4.46 -0.51 -14.58
CA LEU A 460 -3.38 -1.18 -15.32
C LEU A 460 -3.64 -2.69 -15.49
N LEU A 461 -4.20 -3.34 -14.47
CA LEU A 461 -4.58 -4.74 -14.56
C LEU A 461 -5.69 -4.95 -15.61
N ALA A 462 -6.75 -4.14 -15.56
CA ALA A 462 -7.84 -4.23 -16.53
C ALA A 462 -7.34 -4.01 -17.95
N ASP A 463 -6.44 -3.02 -18.16
CA ASP A 463 -5.76 -2.82 -19.44
C ASP A 463 -5.02 -4.07 -19.89
N THR A 464 -4.24 -4.69 -19.01
CA THR A 464 -3.48 -5.91 -19.31
C THR A 464 -4.39 -7.08 -19.70
N ILE A 465 -5.53 -7.22 -19.01
CA ILE A 465 -6.52 -8.27 -19.29
C ILE A 465 -7.22 -8.01 -20.64
N ASN A 466 -7.57 -6.76 -20.94
CA ASN A 466 -8.30 -6.41 -22.15
C ASN A 466 -7.39 -6.41 -23.38
N GLN A 467 -6.11 -6.08 -23.24
CA GLN A 467 -5.11 -6.09 -24.32
C GLN A 467 -4.73 -7.48 -24.81
N LYS A 468 -5.22 -8.57 -24.19
CA LYS A 468 -5.15 -9.91 -24.77
C LYS A 468 -5.71 -9.97 -26.20
N THR A 469 -6.45 -8.95 -26.65
CA THR A 469 -6.98 -8.82 -28.01
C THR A 469 -6.05 -8.13 -29.01
N ASP A 470 -5.06 -7.31 -28.61
CA ASP A 470 -4.23 -6.53 -29.56
C ASP A 470 -2.75 -6.44 -29.14
N ASN A 471 -1.87 -6.95 -30.00
CA ASN A 471 -0.43 -7.11 -29.77
C ASN A 471 0.35 -5.84 -30.19
N THR A 472 0.66 -4.93 -29.28
CA THR A 472 1.52 -3.75 -29.55
C THR A 472 2.71 -3.62 -28.59
N ASP A 473 3.92 -3.50 -29.15
CA ASP A 473 5.23 -3.58 -28.46
C ASP A 473 5.51 -2.52 -27.38
N ARG A 474 4.80 -1.38 -27.36
CA ARG A 474 5.11 -0.27 -26.44
C ARG A 474 4.58 -0.46 -25.01
N ASP A 475 3.54 -1.28 -24.84
CA ASP A 475 2.89 -1.55 -23.55
C ASP A 475 3.58 -2.69 -22.76
N SER A 476 4.48 -3.43 -23.42
CA SER A 476 5.33 -4.48 -22.83
C SER A 476 6.20 -3.94 -21.69
N LEU A 477 6.74 -2.73 -21.82
CA LEU A 477 7.69 -2.15 -20.86
C LEU A 477 7.05 -1.67 -19.55
N ILE A 478 5.75 -1.33 -19.55
CA ILE A 478 5.03 -0.95 -18.33
C ILE A 478 4.54 -2.21 -17.61
N SER A 479 3.98 -3.16 -18.36
CA SER A 479 3.55 -4.45 -17.83
C SER A 479 4.71 -5.25 -17.22
N GLU A 480 5.90 -5.24 -17.82
CA GLU A 480 7.10 -5.91 -17.29
C GLU A 480 7.54 -5.37 -15.91
N ARG A 481 7.38 -4.06 -15.65
CA ARG A 481 7.83 -3.44 -14.38
C ARG A 481 7.07 -3.95 -13.18
N TYR A 482 5.77 -4.14 -13.34
CA TYR A 482 4.88 -4.62 -12.29
C TYR A 482 4.59 -6.11 -12.40
N SER A 483 5.04 -6.77 -13.47
CA SER A 483 4.82 -8.18 -13.73
C SER A 483 5.18 -9.04 -12.51
N PRO A 484 4.33 -9.99 -12.12
CA PRO A 484 4.66 -10.99 -11.11
C PRO A 484 5.87 -11.85 -11.51
N ASN A 485 6.19 -11.92 -12.80
CA ASN A 485 7.21 -12.81 -13.35
C ASN A 485 8.63 -12.25 -13.20
N ARG A 486 8.80 -11.00 -12.73
CA ARG A 486 10.13 -10.41 -12.48
C ARG A 486 10.94 -11.09 -11.37
N PHE A 487 10.31 -12.02 -10.65
CA PHE A 487 10.91 -12.82 -9.57
C PHE A 487 11.04 -14.31 -9.92
N GLN A 488 10.72 -14.70 -11.15
CA GLN A 488 10.71 -16.10 -11.59
C GLN A 488 11.96 -16.52 -12.34
#